data_AF-A0A850CB43-F1
#
_entry.id   AF-A0A850CB43-F1
#
_cell.length_a   1.000
_cell.length_b   1.000
_cell.length_c   1.000
_cell.angle_alpha   90.00
_cell.angle_beta   90.00
_cell.angle_gamma   90.00
#
_symmetry.space_group_name_H-M   'P 1'
#
loop_
_entity.id
_entity.type
_entity.pdbx_description
1 polymer ?
#
loop_
_entity_poly.entity_id
_entity_poly.type
_entity_poly.pdbx_seq_one_letter_code
_entity_poly.pdbx_strand_id
1 'polypeptide(L)'
;MNARMLPAALAAAAAVLLPAAPAQAAGQVPGEPVRMYLKDHPDLTLAQQNGAVRLTADGDLWTLRAVEALQDLGEYQVVHESDGKCLSADVSGGGETAPVFLADCASADAWNVVFDDAPSNADFRFIGTDGYYLGLTDDADAVEGAEVVAVALGDGASPSRHFQEWLFAAVPPETLPPTPSETPSSEAPSTTPPAAQPQLPTTGAGLGAVLGAGAVALAGGAALLFWWQRRRAFRSDW
;
A
#
# COMPACT_ATOMS: atom_id res chain seq x y z
N MET A 1 15.81 8.09 72.37
CA MET A 1 16.96 7.64 71.55
C MET A 1 16.45 7.51 70.12
N ASN A 2 16.84 8.43 69.25
CA ASN A 2 16.35 8.51 67.87
C ASN A 2 17.19 7.61 66.97
N ALA A 3 16.60 6.54 66.44
CA ALA A 3 17.18 5.79 65.32
C ALA A 3 16.43 6.19 64.04
N ARG A 4 17.14 6.89 63.16
CA ARG A 4 16.71 7.22 61.80
C ARG A 4 16.62 5.91 61.00
N MET A 5 15.45 5.58 60.48
CA MET A 5 15.31 4.60 59.39
C MET A 5 15.09 5.35 58.08
N LEU A 6 16.02 5.14 57.14
CA LEU A 6 15.88 5.55 55.74
C LEU A 6 14.73 4.76 55.09
N PRO A 7 13.85 5.38 54.30
CA PRO A 7 13.00 4.64 53.39
C PRO A 7 13.81 4.29 52.14
N ALA A 8 14.04 2.99 51.94
CA ALA A 8 14.54 2.44 50.68
C ALA A 8 13.46 2.62 49.61
N ALA A 9 13.77 3.39 48.57
CA ALA A 9 12.95 3.52 47.38
C ALA A 9 12.98 2.20 46.59
N LEU A 10 11.89 1.44 46.64
CA LEU A 10 11.63 0.36 45.69
C LEU A 10 11.13 1.00 44.39
N ALA A 11 12.04 1.21 43.45
CA ALA A 11 11.69 1.49 42.06
C ALA A 11 11.08 0.21 41.47
N ALA A 12 9.75 0.15 41.41
CA ALA A 12 9.06 -0.86 40.63
C ALA A 12 9.32 -0.57 39.16
N ALA A 13 10.20 -1.36 38.53
CA ALA A 13 10.32 -1.41 37.09
C ALA A 13 9.01 -1.98 36.53
N ALA A 14 8.08 -1.09 36.16
CA ALA A 14 6.98 -1.44 35.30
C ALA A 14 7.58 -1.77 33.93
N ALA A 15 7.82 -3.06 33.69
CA ALA A 15 8.01 -3.57 32.34
C ALA A 15 6.69 -3.34 31.60
N VAL A 16 6.62 -2.24 30.86
CA VAL A 16 5.57 -2.01 29.88
C VAL A 16 5.73 -3.11 28.83
N LEU A 17 4.89 -4.14 28.93
CA LEU A 17 4.60 -5.04 27.83
C LEU A 17 3.92 -4.18 26.76
N LEU A 18 4.73 -3.58 25.89
CA LEU A 18 4.24 -3.00 24.65
C LEU A 18 3.64 -4.16 23.84
N PRO A 19 2.39 -4.06 23.34
CA PRO A 19 1.92 -4.99 22.34
C PRO A 19 2.90 -4.97 21.16
N ALA A 20 3.26 -6.15 20.68
CA ALA A 20 4.09 -6.28 19.50
C ALA A 20 3.35 -5.62 18.33
N ALA A 21 3.97 -4.61 17.70
CA ALA A 21 3.44 -4.03 16.48
C ALA A 21 3.20 -5.15 15.45
N PRO A 22 2.10 -5.11 14.68
CA PRO A 22 1.81 -6.13 13.68
C PRO A 22 3.01 -6.27 12.74
N ALA A 23 3.39 -7.53 12.47
CA ALA A 23 4.47 -7.84 11.55
C ALA A 23 4.15 -7.21 10.18
N GLN A 24 5.04 -6.35 9.72
CA GLN A 24 4.82 -5.64 8.47
C GLN A 24 4.81 -6.64 7.31
N ALA A 25 3.83 -6.51 6.39
CA ALA A 25 3.60 -7.42 5.28
C ALA A 25 4.71 -7.44 4.19
N ALA A 26 5.85 -6.76 4.44
CA ALA A 26 6.98 -6.71 3.51
C ALA A 26 7.58 -8.11 3.33
N GLY A 27 7.29 -8.74 2.20
CA GLY A 27 7.65 -10.13 1.87
C GLY A 27 6.46 -11.08 1.71
N GLN A 28 5.27 -10.66 2.17
CA GLN A 28 4.02 -11.39 1.99
C GLN A 28 3.10 -10.78 0.93
N VAL A 29 3.19 -9.46 0.72
CA VAL A 29 2.47 -8.80 -0.37
C VAL A 29 3.02 -9.25 -1.73
N PRO A 30 2.16 -9.72 -2.66
CA PRO A 30 2.58 -10.12 -3.99
C PRO A 30 3.20 -8.96 -4.77
N GLY A 31 4.31 -9.23 -5.48
CA GLY A 31 4.95 -8.26 -6.38
C GLY A 31 4.44 -8.31 -7.83
N GLU A 32 3.76 -9.39 -8.20
CA GLU A 32 3.16 -9.59 -9.52
C GLU A 32 1.65 -9.26 -9.48
N PRO A 33 1.02 -9.03 -10.64
CA PRO A 33 -0.42 -8.87 -10.73
C PRO A 33 -1.19 -10.07 -10.16
N VAL A 34 -2.22 -9.79 -9.37
CA VAL A 34 -3.05 -10.81 -8.69
C VAL A 34 -4.53 -10.50 -8.83
N ARG A 35 -5.36 -11.55 -8.66
CA ARG A 35 -6.78 -11.37 -8.35
C ARG A 35 -6.94 -11.21 -6.85
N MET A 36 -7.68 -10.20 -6.42
CA MET A 36 -8.01 -9.96 -5.01
C MET A 36 -9.39 -10.52 -4.72
N TYR A 37 -9.59 -11.24 -3.62
CA TYR A 37 -10.89 -11.79 -3.22
C TYR A 37 -11.09 -11.72 -1.71
N LEU A 38 -12.35 -11.71 -1.27
CA LEU A 38 -12.68 -11.82 0.15
C LEU A 38 -12.39 -13.23 0.64
N LYS A 39 -11.72 -13.36 1.79
CA LYS A 39 -11.18 -14.63 2.32
C LYS A 39 -12.16 -15.80 2.26
N ASP A 40 -13.42 -15.58 2.61
CA ASP A 40 -14.46 -16.62 2.66
C ASP A 40 -15.21 -16.83 1.33
N HIS A 41 -14.89 -16.02 0.31
CA HIS A 41 -15.55 -16.00 -1.01
C HIS A 41 -14.51 -16.02 -2.14
N PRO A 42 -13.75 -17.12 -2.31
CA PRO A 42 -12.67 -17.21 -3.31
C PRO A 42 -13.14 -17.19 -4.77
N ASP A 43 -14.43 -17.44 -5.01
CA ASP A 43 -15.10 -17.33 -6.29
C ASP A 43 -15.47 -15.88 -6.66
N LEU A 44 -15.43 -14.96 -5.70
CA LEU A 44 -15.79 -13.56 -5.88
C LEU A 44 -14.56 -12.66 -5.75
N THR A 45 -14.11 -12.16 -6.88
CA THR A 45 -12.91 -11.34 -7.02
C THR A 45 -13.24 -9.88 -7.29
N LEU A 46 -12.35 -8.99 -6.86
CA LEU A 46 -12.48 -7.55 -7.02
C LEU A 46 -12.36 -7.15 -8.49
N ALA A 47 -13.29 -6.32 -8.96
CA ALA A 47 -13.31 -5.82 -10.33
C ALA A 47 -13.84 -4.38 -10.38
N GLN A 48 -13.45 -3.65 -11.42
CA GLN A 48 -14.06 -2.40 -11.80
C GLN A 48 -15.16 -2.66 -12.83
N GLN A 49 -16.42 -2.44 -12.45
CA GLN A 49 -17.57 -2.58 -13.34
C GLN A 49 -18.50 -1.36 -13.27
N ASN A 50 -18.85 -0.83 -14.45
CA ASN A 50 -19.81 0.27 -14.60
C ASN A 50 -19.48 1.51 -13.73
N GLY A 51 -18.18 1.80 -13.54
CA GLY A 51 -17.73 2.94 -12.76
C GLY A 51 -17.64 2.70 -11.24
N ALA A 52 -17.99 1.51 -10.76
CA ALA A 52 -17.86 1.13 -9.35
C ALA A 52 -16.97 -0.10 -9.18
N VAL A 53 -16.39 -0.25 -7.99
CA VAL A 53 -15.62 -1.42 -7.60
C VAL A 53 -16.58 -2.46 -7.00
N ARG A 54 -16.55 -3.69 -7.53
CA ARG A 54 -17.52 -4.74 -7.20
C ARG A 54 -16.86 -6.11 -7.07
N LEU A 55 -17.57 -7.02 -6.42
CA LEU A 55 -17.24 -8.44 -6.40
C LEU A 55 -17.83 -9.15 -7.62
N THR A 56 -17.03 -9.96 -8.31
CA THR A 56 -17.42 -10.60 -9.58
C THR A 56 -16.73 -11.95 -9.75
N ALA A 57 -17.32 -12.86 -10.53
CA ALA A 57 -16.69 -14.14 -10.85
C ALA A 57 -15.43 -13.97 -11.74
N ASP A 58 -15.49 -13.03 -12.67
CA ASP A 58 -14.42 -12.71 -13.64
C ASP A 58 -13.72 -11.42 -13.27
N GLY A 59 -13.10 -11.35 -12.09
CA GLY A 59 -12.52 -10.10 -11.61
C GLY A 59 -11.27 -9.63 -12.34
N ASP A 60 -10.82 -8.45 -11.95
CA ASP A 60 -9.68 -7.80 -12.57
C ASP A 60 -8.36 -8.19 -11.91
N LEU A 61 -7.27 -7.83 -12.58
CA LEU A 61 -5.93 -7.95 -12.03
C LEU A 61 -5.51 -6.64 -11.37
N TRP A 62 -4.84 -6.81 -10.23
CA TRP A 62 -4.41 -5.72 -9.38
C TRP A 62 -2.94 -5.90 -8.98
N THR A 63 -2.18 -4.81 -9.01
CA THR A 63 -0.80 -4.77 -8.54
C THR A 63 -0.70 -3.91 -7.29
N LEU A 64 -0.05 -4.44 -6.25
CA LEU A 64 0.24 -3.70 -5.02
C LEU A 64 1.61 -3.04 -5.15
N ARG A 65 1.64 -1.75 -5.46
CA ARG A 65 2.88 -0.98 -5.59
C ARG A 65 3.21 -0.28 -4.29
N ALA A 66 4.31 -0.66 -3.65
CA ALA A 66 4.79 0.02 -2.45
C ALA A 66 5.04 1.51 -2.73
N VAL A 67 4.62 2.37 -1.82
CA VAL A 67 4.95 3.80 -1.88
C VAL A 67 6.31 3.99 -1.23
N GLU A 68 7.35 4.24 -2.03
CA GLU A 68 8.76 4.24 -1.55
C GLU A 68 8.99 5.11 -0.31
N ALA A 69 8.40 6.31 -0.27
CA ALA A 69 8.54 7.23 0.87
C ALA A 69 7.91 6.71 2.18
N LEU A 70 7.10 5.66 2.10
CA LEU A 70 6.23 5.13 3.16
C LEU A 70 6.28 3.60 3.24
N GLN A 71 7.29 2.98 2.63
CA GLN A 71 7.48 1.53 2.66
C GLN A 71 7.57 1.01 4.10
N ASP A 72 8.23 1.76 4.98
CA ASP A 72 8.33 1.48 6.43
C ASP A 72 6.99 1.54 7.16
N LEU A 73 5.93 2.04 6.51
CA LEU A 73 4.58 2.06 7.03
C LEU A 73 3.73 0.92 6.46
N GLY A 74 4.22 0.18 5.45
CA GLY A 74 3.43 -0.85 4.76
C GLY A 74 2.37 -0.24 3.85
N GLU A 75 2.65 0.92 3.26
CA GLU A 75 1.70 1.59 2.37
C GLU A 75 1.88 1.22 0.90
N TYR A 76 0.77 0.91 0.25
CA TYR A 76 0.71 0.48 -1.14
C TYR A 76 -0.36 1.27 -1.90
N GLN A 77 -0.07 1.55 -3.16
CA GLN A 77 -1.09 1.85 -4.15
C GLN A 77 -1.61 0.54 -4.73
N VAL A 78 -2.93 0.40 -4.80
CA VAL A 78 -3.58 -0.75 -5.43
C VAL A 78 -3.92 -0.36 -6.86
N VAL A 79 -3.09 -0.80 -7.80
CA VAL A 79 -3.14 -0.43 -9.21
C VAL A 79 -4.02 -1.42 -9.95
N HIS A 80 -5.01 -0.92 -10.69
CA HIS A 80 -5.81 -1.69 -11.61
C HIS A 80 -5.03 -1.90 -12.92
N GLU A 81 -4.78 -3.14 -13.30
CA GLU A 81 -3.84 -3.44 -14.39
C GLU A 81 -4.34 -3.00 -15.76
N SER A 82 -5.65 -3.04 -16.01
CA SER A 82 -6.19 -2.80 -17.35
C SER A 82 -6.09 -1.34 -17.80
N ASP A 83 -6.17 -0.39 -16.87
CA ASP A 83 -6.15 1.05 -17.15
C ASP A 83 -5.06 1.83 -16.39
N GLY A 84 -4.29 1.17 -15.51
CA GLY A 84 -3.20 1.75 -14.75
C GLY A 84 -3.63 2.75 -13.69
N LYS A 85 -4.93 2.82 -13.37
CA LYS A 85 -5.46 3.68 -12.32
C LYS A 85 -5.32 3.04 -10.95
N CYS A 86 -5.43 3.84 -9.90
CA CYS A 86 -5.29 3.37 -8.53
C CYS A 86 -6.60 3.46 -7.77
N LEU A 87 -6.85 2.47 -6.92
CA LEU A 87 -7.97 2.40 -5.99
C LEU A 87 -7.88 3.52 -4.94
N SER A 88 -8.96 4.28 -4.76
CA SER A 88 -9.07 5.42 -3.84
C SER A 88 -10.42 5.39 -3.13
N ALA A 89 -10.56 6.12 -2.01
CA ALA A 89 -11.82 6.24 -1.29
C ALA A 89 -12.17 7.70 -0.99
N ASP A 90 -13.43 8.09 -1.20
CA ASP A 90 -13.90 9.44 -0.87
C ASP A 90 -14.53 9.47 0.52
N VAL A 91 -13.67 9.60 1.53
CA VAL A 91 -14.07 9.66 2.95
C VAL A 91 -14.50 11.04 3.41
N SER A 92 -14.52 12.05 2.52
CA SER A 92 -14.83 13.44 2.89
C SER A 92 -16.24 13.63 3.45
N GLY A 93 -17.16 12.71 3.15
CA GLY A 93 -18.51 12.68 3.70
C GLY A 93 -18.61 12.28 5.17
N GLY A 94 -17.59 11.60 5.73
CA GLY A 94 -17.54 11.23 7.15
C GLY A 94 -18.63 10.27 7.63
N GLY A 95 -19.24 9.49 6.73
CA GLY A 95 -20.24 8.47 7.06
C GLY A 95 -19.63 7.13 7.46
N GLU A 96 -20.47 6.16 7.85
CA GLU A 96 -20.01 4.80 8.17
C GLU A 96 -19.43 4.06 6.96
N THR A 97 -19.80 4.49 5.76
CA THR A 97 -19.27 4.01 4.49
C THR A 97 -18.88 5.18 3.60
N ALA A 98 -17.86 4.95 2.77
CA ALA A 98 -17.38 5.89 1.76
C ALA A 98 -17.25 5.19 0.40
N PRO A 99 -17.57 5.88 -0.72
CA PRO A 99 -17.40 5.32 -2.05
C PRO A 99 -15.94 4.98 -2.35
N VAL A 100 -15.72 3.84 -3.01
CA VAL A 100 -14.41 3.43 -3.55
C VAL A 100 -14.46 3.53 -5.07
N PHE A 101 -13.39 4.08 -5.64
CA PHE A 101 -13.32 4.39 -7.07
C PHE A 101 -11.88 4.32 -7.59
N LEU A 102 -11.72 4.39 -8.91
CA LEU A 102 -10.42 4.48 -9.56
C LEU A 102 -10.06 5.93 -9.90
N ALA A 103 -8.86 6.33 -9.51
CA ALA A 103 -8.29 7.66 -9.77
C ALA A 103 -6.90 7.56 -10.42
N ASP A 104 -6.39 8.68 -10.93
CA ASP A 104 -4.99 8.75 -11.33
C ASP A 104 -4.09 8.45 -10.12
N CYS A 105 -3.11 7.57 -10.28
CA CYS A 105 -2.26 7.12 -9.16
C CYS A 105 -1.48 8.25 -8.48
N ALA A 106 -1.29 9.40 -9.13
CA ALA A 106 -0.65 10.56 -8.51
C ALA A 106 -1.55 11.25 -7.47
N SER A 107 -2.87 11.07 -7.58
CA SER A 107 -3.88 11.66 -6.69
C SER A 107 -4.66 10.63 -5.88
N ALA A 108 -4.50 9.34 -6.17
CA ALA A 108 -5.16 8.27 -5.44
C ALA A 108 -4.57 8.09 -4.03
N ASP A 109 -5.41 7.59 -3.13
CA ASP A 109 -5.01 7.23 -1.78
C ASP A 109 -4.01 6.06 -1.78
N ALA A 110 -3.13 6.08 -0.80
CA ALA A 110 -2.33 4.91 -0.45
C ALA A 110 -3.03 4.17 0.69
N TRP A 111 -3.01 2.85 0.60
CA TRP A 111 -3.61 1.93 1.56
C TRP A 111 -2.54 1.33 2.44
N ASN A 112 -2.74 1.33 3.74
CA ASN A 112 -1.95 0.55 4.66
C ASN A 112 -2.36 -0.92 4.51
N VAL A 113 -1.41 -1.78 4.09
CA VAL A 113 -1.66 -3.21 3.88
C VAL A 113 -1.07 -3.97 5.06
N VAL A 114 -1.96 -4.49 5.90
CA VAL A 114 -1.60 -5.29 7.08
C VAL A 114 -1.84 -6.75 6.76
N PHE A 115 -0.89 -7.60 7.15
CA PHE A 115 -1.04 -9.05 7.11
C PHE A 115 -1.21 -9.57 8.54
N ASP A 116 -2.27 -10.30 8.81
CA ASP A 116 -2.43 -11.04 10.07
C ASP A 116 -1.79 -12.43 9.88
N ASP A 117 -0.74 -12.71 10.66
CA ASP A 117 0.04 -13.95 10.57
C ASP A 117 -0.42 -15.04 11.54
N ALA A 118 -1.48 -14.77 12.31
CA ALA A 118 -2.09 -15.79 13.15
C ALA A 118 -2.60 -16.93 12.26
N PRO A 119 -2.33 -18.21 12.59
CA PRO A 119 -2.67 -19.33 11.72
C PRO A 119 -4.16 -19.45 11.33
N SER A 120 -5.08 -18.90 12.13
CA SER A 120 -6.51 -18.86 11.82
C SER A 120 -6.92 -17.66 10.95
N ASN A 121 -6.04 -16.68 10.80
CA ASN A 121 -6.31 -15.37 10.24
C ASN A 121 -5.28 -14.98 9.18
N ALA A 122 -4.66 -15.94 8.49
CA ALA A 122 -3.72 -15.64 7.41
C ALA A 122 -4.44 -14.88 6.29
N ASP A 123 -4.51 -13.55 6.40
CA ASP A 123 -5.28 -12.65 5.55
C ASP A 123 -4.70 -11.24 5.53
N PHE A 124 -5.15 -10.45 4.55
CA PHE A 124 -4.74 -9.07 4.34
C PHE A 124 -5.88 -8.11 4.58
N ARG A 125 -5.53 -6.93 5.11
CA ARG A 125 -6.47 -5.83 5.31
C ARG A 125 -5.90 -4.56 4.70
N PHE A 126 -6.78 -3.81 4.05
CA PHE A 126 -6.46 -2.55 3.41
C PHE A 126 -7.11 -1.43 4.21
N ILE A 127 -6.27 -0.61 4.84
CA ILE A 127 -6.72 0.44 5.76
C ILE A 127 -6.32 1.79 5.17
N GLY A 128 -7.32 2.59 4.82
CA GLY A 128 -7.13 3.97 4.39
C GLY A 128 -6.57 4.82 5.53
N THR A 129 -6.02 5.99 5.19
CA THR A 129 -5.40 6.91 6.16
C THR A 129 -6.31 7.37 7.28
N ASP A 130 -7.61 7.39 7.00
CA ASP A 130 -8.65 7.86 7.90
C ASP A 130 -9.26 6.69 8.71
N GLY A 131 -8.66 5.49 8.63
CA GLY A 131 -9.05 4.31 9.40
C GLY A 131 -10.15 3.46 8.76
N TYR A 132 -10.53 3.76 7.52
CA TYR A 132 -11.55 3.01 6.79
C TYR A 132 -10.95 1.74 6.16
N TYR A 133 -11.71 0.65 6.20
CA TYR A 133 -11.32 -0.65 5.67
C TYR A 133 -11.94 -0.86 4.30
N LEU A 134 -11.18 -1.39 3.34
CA LEU A 134 -11.74 -1.85 2.08
C LEU A 134 -12.54 -3.14 2.32
N GLY A 135 -13.81 -3.17 1.91
CA GLY A 135 -14.64 -4.36 2.10
C GLY A 135 -16.13 -4.13 1.83
N LEU A 136 -16.96 -4.97 2.43
CA LEU A 136 -18.40 -4.79 2.49
C LEU A 136 -18.83 -4.33 3.89
N THR A 137 -20.05 -3.79 3.98
CA THR A 137 -20.69 -3.51 5.28
C THR A 137 -21.00 -4.81 6.03
N ASP A 138 -21.14 -4.75 7.36
CA ASP A 138 -21.34 -5.94 8.21
C ASP A 138 -22.60 -6.74 7.88
N ASP A 139 -23.59 -6.08 7.31
CA ASP A 139 -24.90 -6.61 6.95
C ASP A 139 -25.01 -6.94 5.45
N ALA A 140 -23.96 -6.75 4.67
CA ALA A 140 -23.95 -7.05 3.25
C ALA A 140 -23.63 -8.52 2.99
N ASP A 141 -24.40 -9.13 2.10
CA ASP A 141 -24.08 -10.44 1.55
C ASP A 141 -22.97 -10.31 0.49
N ALA A 142 -21.92 -11.11 0.61
CA ALA A 142 -20.90 -11.22 -0.43
C ALA A 142 -21.44 -12.05 -1.60
N VAL A 143 -22.02 -11.34 -2.57
CA VAL A 143 -22.60 -11.90 -3.79
C VAL A 143 -22.03 -11.22 -5.03
N GLU A 144 -22.20 -11.84 -6.19
CA GLU A 144 -21.83 -11.24 -7.46
C GLU A 144 -22.54 -9.89 -7.68
N GLY A 145 -21.77 -8.88 -8.05
CA GLY A 145 -22.20 -7.50 -8.23
C GLY A 145 -22.24 -6.67 -6.95
N ALA A 146 -21.96 -7.25 -5.76
CA ALA A 146 -21.87 -6.51 -4.51
C ALA A 146 -20.82 -5.40 -4.63
N GLU A 147 -21.18 -4.20 -4.21
CA GLU A 147 -20.30 -3.03 -4.28
C GLU A 147 -19.33 -3.06 -3.10
N VAL A 148 -18.04 -2.89 -3.42
CA VAL A 148 -16.98 -2.79 -2.41
C VAL A 148 -16.82 -1.32 -2.06
N VAL A 149 -16.84 -1.02 -0.77
CA VAL A 149 -16.79 0.33 -0.21
C VAL A 149 -15.67 0.43 0.82
N ALA A 150 -15.41 1.65 1.26
CA ALA A 150 -14.56 1.91 2.41
C ALA A 150 -15.46 1.98 3.65
N VAL A 151 -15.18 1.18 4.67
CA VAL A 151 -16.03 0.99 5.86
C VAL A 151 -15.33 1.55 7.09
N ALA A 152 -15.97 2.47 7.80
CA ALA A 152 -15.49 2.91 9.11
C ALA A 152 -15.71 1.80 10.13
N LEU A 153 -14.68 1.47 10.92
CA LEU A 153 -14.88 0.66 12.12
C LEU A 153 -15.42 1.55 13.24
N GLY A 154 -16.66 1.33 13.65
CA GLY A 154 -17.23 2.00 14.81
C GLY A 154 -16.49 1.65 16.10
N ASP A 155 -16.63 2.51 17.12
CA ASP A 155 -16.05 2.29 18.43
C ASP A 155 -16.51 0.93 19.02
N GLY A 156 -15.56 0.02 19.26
CA GLY A 156 -15.85 -1.32 19.79
C GLY A 156 -16.19 -2.39 18.77
N ALA A 157 -15.98 -2.14 17.47
CA ALA A 157 -16.09 -3.16 16.43
C ALA A 157 -15.13 -4.34 16.69
N SER A 158 -15.63 -5.57 16.51
CA SER A 158 -14.81 -6.77 16.58
C SER A 158 -13.70 -6.70 15.53
N PRO A 159 -12.44 -7.04 15.88
CA PRO A 159 -11.32 -6.96 14.97
C PRO A 159 -11.34 -8.01 13.87
N SER A 160 -12.26 -8.98 13.84
CA SER A 160 -12.40 -9.91 12.71
C SER A 160 -13.76 -9.71 12.06
N ARG A 161 -13.71 -9.22 10.83
CA ARG A 161 -14.85 -9.03 9.94
C ARG A 161 -14.45 -9.64 8.62
N HIS A 162 -14.87 -10.89 8.39
CA HIS A 162 -14.57 -11.67 7.19
C HIS A 162 -14.86 -10.90 5.87
N PHE A 163 -15.78 -9.94 5.89
CA PHE A 163 -16.11 -9.05 4.77
C PHE A 163 -15.07 -7.95 4.46
N GLN A 164 -13.97 -7.90 5.20
CA GLN A 164 -12.87 -6.94 5.07
C GLN A 164 -11.50 -7.65 5.09
N GLU A 165 -11.51 -8.98 5.11
CA GLU A 165 -10.34 -9.86 5.09
C GLU A 165 -10.13 -10.32 3.64
N TRP A 166 -8.96 -10.00 3.08
CA TRP A 166 -8.65 -10.22 1.66
C TRP A 166 -7.54 -11.24 1.48
N LEU A 167 -7.59 -11.94 0.35
CA LEU A 167 -6.57 -12.85 -0.12
C LEU A 167 -6.25 -12.62 -1.59
N PHE A 168 -5.16 -13.23 -2.04
CA PHE A 168 -4.65 -13.08 -3.40
C PHE A 168 -4.59 -14.43 -4.11
N ALA A 169 -5.07 -14.46 -5.35
CA ALA A 169 -4.87 -15.57 -6.26
C ALA A 169 -3.90 -15.14 -7.38
N ALA A 170 -2.81 -15.90 -7.54
CA ALA A 170 -1.90 -15.72 -8.65
C ALA A 170 -2.60 -16.05 -9.97
N VAL A 171 -2.26 -15.30 -11.03
CA VAL A 171 -2.70 -15.64 -12.38
C VAL A 171 -1.95 -16.90 -12.81
N PRO A 172 -2.65 -17.98 -13.22
CA PRO A 172 -1.97 -19.13 -13.79
C PRO A 172 -1.15 -18.66 -14.99
N PRO A 173 0.12 -19.09 -15.15
CA PRO A 173 0.84 -18.82 -16.37
C PRO A 173 0.04 -19.43 -17.51
N GLU A 174 -0.57 -18.59 -18.34
CA GLU A 174 -1.06 -19.06 -19.63
C GLU A 174 0.11 -19.74 -20.32
N THR A 175 -0.16 -20.93 -20.88
CA THR A 175 0.83 -21.79 -21.51
C THR A 175 1.42 -21.06 -22.71
N LEU A 176 2.50 -20.29 -22.47
CA LEU A 176 3.24 -19.59 -23.51
C LEU A 176 3.71 -20.63 -24.54
N PRO A 177 3.45 -20.42 -25.85
CA PRO A 177 4.05 -21.26 -26.88
C PRO A 177 5.59 -21.16 -26.80
N PRO A 178 6.33 -22.25 -27.06
CA PRO A 178 7.77 -22.28 -26.80
C PRO A 178 8.52 -21.26 -27.66
N THR A 179 9.29 -20.39 -27.01
CA THR A 179 10.28 -19.50 -27.65
C THR A 179 11.38 -20.34 -28.32
N PRO A 180 11.75 -20.10 -29.59
CA PRO A 180 12.87 -20.79 -30.20
C PRO A 180 14.19 -20.32 -29.57
N SER A 181 15.00 -21.27 -29.10
CA SER A 181 16.32 -21.01 -28.52
C SER A 181 17.31 -20.49 -29.58
N GLU A 182 17.80 -19.26 -29.43
CA GLU A 182 19.04 -18.85 -30.09
C GLU A 182 20.22 -19.08 -29.15
N THR A 183 21.13 -19.93 -29.62
CA THR A 183 22.40 -20.30 -28.97
C THR A 183 23.38 -19.13 -29.09
N PRO A 184 24.11 -18.72 -28.04
CA PRO A 184 25.14 -17.70 -28.21
C PRO A 184 26.43 -18.35 -28.72
N SER A 185 26.82 -18.04 -29.96
CA SER A 185 28.16 -18.36 -30.47
C SER A 185 29.08 -17.16 -30.25
N SER A 186 30.08 -17.36 -29.39
CA SER A 186 31.17 -16.43 -29.09
C SER A 186 32.25 -16.52 -30.16
N GLU A 187 32.66 -15.40 -30.77
CA GLU A 187 34.03 -15.25 -31.29
C GLU A 187 34.47 -13.79 -31.27
N ALA A 188 35.71 -13.56 -30.83
CA ALA A 188 36.32 -12.26 -30.59
C ALA A 188 37.19 -11.82 -31.80
N PRO A 189 38.12 -10.85 -31.63
CA PRO A 189 38.06 -9.50 -32.16
C PRO A 189 38.84 -9.32 -33.48
N SER A 190 38.47 -8.33 -34.30
CA SER A 190 39.30 -7.88 -35.43
C SER A 190 39.50 -6.38 -35.42
N THR A 191 40.78 -6.00 -35.42
CA THR A 191 41.36 -4.65 -35.44
C THR A 191 41.31 -4.04 -36.85
N THR A 192 40.77 -2.81 -37.01
CA THR A 192 41.14 -1.85 -38.08
C THR A 192 40.67 -0.44 -37.71
N PRO A 193 41.51 0.63 -37.82
CA PRO A 193 41.12 2.05 -37.62
C PRO A 193 40.89 2.77 -38.97
N PRO A 194 40.57 4.08 -39.04
CA PRO A 194 39.76 4.97 -38.18
C PRO A 194 38.61 5.65 -38.99
N ALA A 195 37.65 6.28 -38.31
CA ALA A 195 36.81 7.32 -38.92
C ALA A 195 36.55 8.46 -37.92
N ALA A 196 36.66 9.69 -38.43
CA ALA A 196 36.71 10.95 -37.69
C ALA A 196 35.50 11.17 -36.77
N GLN A 197 35.78 11.56 -35.53
CA GLN A 197 34.79 12.11 -34.60
C GLN A 197 34.47 13.56 -34.96
N PRO A 198 33.19 13.95 -35.11
CA PRO A 198 32.80 15.34 -35.06
C PRO A 198 32.92 15.85 -33.61
N GLN A 199 33.79 16.84 -33.39
CA GLN A 199 33.86 17.56 -32.12
C GLN A 199 32.57 18.38 -31.91
N LEU A 200 31.84 18.11 -30.83
CA LEU A 200 30.79 18.99 -30.34
C LEU A 200 31.42 20.15 -29.58
N PRO A 201 30.97 21.41 -29.78
CA PRO A 201 31.50 22.55 -29.05
C PRO A 201 31.09 22.48 -27.58
N THR A 202 32.11 22.42 -26.72
CA THR A 202 32.04 22.67 -25.28
C THR A 202 31.44 24.05 -25.04
N THR A 203 30.16 24.10 -24.72
CA THR A 203 29.50 25.35 -24.30
C THR A 203 29.42 25.33 -22.78
N GLY A 204 30.33 26.07 -22.15
CA GLY A 204 30.29 26.33 -20.72
C GLY A 204 29.06 27.16 -20.38
N ALA A 205 28.16 26.60 -19.56
CA ALA A 205 27.11 27.35 -18.90
C ALA A 205 27.59 27.70 -17.49
N GLY A 206 27.76 29.00 -17.26
CA GLY A 206 28.28 29.56 -16.02
C GLY A 206 27.39 29.28 -14.82
N LEU A 207 28.06 29.08 -13.69
CA LEU A 207 27.48 29.17 -12.35
C LEU A 207 27.09 30.63 -12.10
N GLY A 208 25.86 30.99 -12.45
CA GLY A 208 25.20 32.21 -12.01
C GLY A 208 24.31 31.90 -10.82
N ALA A 209 24.73 32.33 -9.63
CA ALA A 209 23.89 32.34 -8.45
C ALA A 209 22.71 33.29 -8.65
N VAL A 210 21.48 32.81 -8.42
CA VAL A 210 20.35 33.67 -8.10
C VAL A 210 19.70 33.16 -6.82
N LEU A 211 19.95 33.92 -5.77
CA LEU A 211 19.19 33.96 -4.54
C LEU A 211 17.74 34.40 -4.84
N GLY A 212 16.77 33.75 -4.20
CA GLY A 212 15.46 34.36 -3.95
C GLY A 212 14.27 33.67 -4.61
N ALA A 213 13.70 32.68 -3.91
CA ALA A 213 12.25 32.45 -3.86
C ALA A 213 11.91 31.64 -2.58
N GLY A 214 12.24 32.22 -1.43
CA GLY A 214 11.59 31.82 -0.18
C GLY A 214 10.17 32.36 -0.17
N ALA A 215 9.19 31.47 0.05
CA ALA A 215 7.86 31.72 0.66
C ALA A 215 6.70 30.81 0.15
N VAL A 216 6.94 29.71 -0.58
CA VAL A 216 5.85 28.73 -0.89
C VAL A 216 6.10 27.33 -0.29
N ALA A 217 7.32 27.01 0.15
CA ALA A 217 7.64 25.67 0.64
C ALA A 217 7.11 25.32 2.05
N LEU A 218 6.73 26.30 2.87
CA LEU A 218 6.32 26.04 4.26
C LEU A 218 4.89 25.52 4.40
N ALA A 219 3.97 25.88 3.51
CA ALA A 219 2.60 25.39 3.56
C ALA A 219 2.49 23.93 3.12
N GLY A 220 3.16 23.57 2.01
CA GLY A 220 3.20 22.18 1.54
C GLY A 220 3.99 21.26 2.48
N GLY A 221 5.11 21.72 3.01
CA GLY A 221 5.91 20.96 3.98
C GLY A 221 5.18 20.72 5.29
N ALA A 222 4.47 21.73 5.82
CA ALA A 222 3.68 21.55 7.04
C ALA A 222 2.47 20.62 6.82
N ALA A 223 1.79 20.71 5.67
CA ALA A 223 0.69 19.81 5.34
C ALA A 223 1.17 18.35 5.18
N LEU A 224 2.30 18.14 4.48
CA LEU A 224 2.95 16.82 4.38
C LEU A 224 3.39 16.30 5.75
N LEU A 225 4.01 17.13 6.58
CA LEU A 225 4.43 16.74 7.93
C LEU A 225 3.24 16.44 8.84
N PHE A 226 2.16 17.21 8.76
CA PHE A 226 0.95 17.00 9.55
C PHE A 226 0.19 15.75 9.08
N TRP A 227 0.09 15.54 7.77
CA TRP A 227 -0.43 14.31 7.16
C TRP A 227 0.39 13.09 7.58
N TRP A 228 1.71 13.22 7.58
CA TRP A 228 2.63 12.16 7.99
C TRP A 228 2.61 11.90 9.51
N GLN A 229 2.45 12.95 10.33
CA GLN A 229 2.26 12.83 11.78
C GLN A 229 0.91 12.20 12.12
N ARG A 230 -0.17 12.59 11.43
CA ARG A 230 -1.50 11.98 11.56
C ARG A 230 -1.44 10.48 11.25
N ARG A 231 -0.74 10.10 10.17
CA ARG A 231 -0.53 8.69 9.81
C ARG A 231 0.25 7.89 10.87
N ARG A 232 1.16 8.52 11.61
CA ARG A 232 1.88 7.86 12.72
C ARG A 232 1.07 7.74 13.99
N ALA A 233 0.17 8.68 14.28
CA ALA A 233 -0.63 8.67 15.50
C ALA A 233 -1.58 7.45 15.58
N PHE A 234 -2.10 6.97 14.44
CA PHE A 234 -2.94 5.77 14.40
C PHE A 234 -2.20 4.44 14.67
N ARG A 235 -0.89 4.48 14.98
CA ARG A 235 -0.13 3.30 15.44
C ARG A 235 -0.32 2.97 16.92
N SER A 236 -0.87 3.86 17.74
CA SER A 236 -0.92 3.67 19.20
C SER A 236 -2.13 2.88 19.70
N ASP A 237 -3.13 2.64 18.85
CA ASP A 237 -4.43 2.05 19.24
C ASP A 237 -4.63 0.62 18.71
N TRP A 238 -3.55 -0.06 18.32
CA TRP A 238 -3.55 -1.48 17.90
C TRP A 238 -2.67 -2.33 18.81
#